data_AF-A0A7S2JE08-F1
#
_entry.id   AF-A0A7S2JE08-F1
#
_cell.length_a   1.000
_cell.length_b   1.000
_cell.length_c   1.000
_cell.angle_alpha   90.00
_cell.angle_beta   90.00
_cell.angle_gamma   90.00
#
_symmetry.space_group_name_H-M   'P 1'
#
loop_
_entity.id
_entity.type
_entity.pdbx_description
1 polymer ?
#
loop_
_entity_poly.entity_id
_entity_poly.type
_entity_poly.pdbx_seq_one_letter_code
_entity_poly.pdbx_strand_id
1 'polypeptide(L)'
;VDSGKGWGLGLRAVGDLARGTVLLDEAPLFVQGREVPASDSVAAFRRLDPDRRAALLALAGHQGDDLSEVGYSGDDLTFLRVLRTNSVARPGGGSALYPSACRANHSCIPNAALRVVDGDRMNLVALRAIGAGEDVFVSYIGEGDLLKPQGHRQRRLGTWGFTCACPRCRRPDDTRGFVCPTCSCGHVYPA
;
A
#
# COMPACT_ATOMS: atom_id res chain seq x y z
N VAL A 1 10.96 -9.13 4.50
CA VAL A 1 12.26 -8.77 5.14
C VAL A 1 12.05 -7.51 5.94
N ASP A 2 12.63 -7.33 7.13
CA ASP A 2 12.61 -6.00 7.76
C ASP A 2 13.23 -4.98 6.79
N SER A 3 12.49 -3.92 6.49
CA SER A 3 12.96 -2.92 5.54
C SER A 3 14.11 -2.08 6.11
N GLY A 4 14.30 -2.07 7.44
CA GLY A 4 15.27 -1.20 8.12
C GLY A 4 14.98 0.30 7.96
N LYS A 5 13.82 0.66 7.40
CA LYS A 5 13.44 2.04 7.01
C LYS A 5 12.31 2.61 7.87
N GLY A 6 11.91 1.91 8.93
CA GLY A 6 10.82 2.34 9.84
C GLY A 6 9.41 2.16 9.29
N TRP A 7 9.23 1.46 8.17
CA TRP A 7 7.92 1.19 7.53
C TRP A 7 7.48 -0.28 7.65
N GLY A 8 8.12 -1.05 8.54
CA GLY A 8 7.83 -2.47 8.74
C GLY A 8 8.51 -3.42 7.74
N LEU A 9 7.91 -4.59 7.53
CA LEU A 9 8.41 -5.62 6.62
C LEU A 9 8.16 -5.21 5.15
N GLY A 10 9.14 -5.41 4.28
CA GLY A 10 9.07 -5.17 2.83
C GLY A 10 9.34 -6.42 2.00
N LEU A 11 8.97 -6.36 0.71
CA LEU A 11 9.32 -7.32 -0.32
C LEU A 11 10.68 -6.99 -0.95
N ARG A 12 11.45 -8.03 -1.28
CA ARG A 12 12.76 -7.91 -1.91
C ARG A 12 12.94 -9.00 -2.96
N ALA A 13 13.52 -8.65 -4.10
CA ALA A 13 13.84 -9.58 -5.16
C ALA A 13 14.94 -10.56 -4.72
N VAL A 14 14.74 -11.85 -4.95
CA VAL A 14 15.74 -12.90 -4.67
C VAL A 14 16.69 -13.18 -5.84
N GLY A 15 16.37 -12.64 -7.02
CA GLY A 15 17.14 -12.77 -8.25
C GLY A 15 16.79 -11.64 -9.20
N ASP A 16 17.42 -11.62 -10.37
CA ASP A 16 17.12 -10.63 -11.40
C ASP A 16 15.77 -10.92 -12.07
N LEU A 17 14.93 -9.90 -12.16
CA LEU A 17 13.55 -10.01 -12.65
C LEU A 17 13.36 -9.05 -13.82
N ALA A 18 12.86 -9.57 -14.94
CA ALA A 18 12.57 -8.75 -16.11
C ALA A 18 11.32 -7.88 -15.90
N ARG A 19 11.22 -6.79 -16.67
CA ARG A 19 9.98 -6.01 -16.79
C ARG A 19 8.82 -6.91 -17.25
N GLY A 20 7.65 -6.73 -16.64
CA GLY A 20 6.44 -7.49 -16.96
C GLY A 20 6.34 -8.83 -16.23
N THR A 21 7.37 -9.25 -15.49
CA THR A 21 7.32 -10.47 -14.67
C THR A 21 6.23 -10.37 -13.62
N VAL A 22 5.42 -11.42 -13.48
CA VAL A 22 4.50 -11.59 -12.35
C VAL A 22 5.32 -12.07 -11.15
N LEU A 23 5.47 -11.19 -10.16
CA LEU A 23 6.26 -11.43 -8.95
C LEU A 23 5.48 -12.25 -7.92
N LEU A 24 4.18 -12.00 -7.82
CA LEU A 24 3.24 -12.72 -6.97
C LEU A 24 1.92 -12.87 -7.72
N ASP A 25 1.29 -14.03 -7.55
CA ASP A 25 -0.10 -14.29 -7.95
C ASP A 25 -0.81 -14.95 -6.75
N GLU A 26 -1.62 -14.17 -6.04
CA GLU A 26 -2.14 -14.50 -4.71
C GLU A 26 -3.68 -14.45 -4.70
N ALA A 27 -4.32 -15.52 -4.23
CA ALA A 27 -5.75 -15.49 -3.91
C ALA A 27 -5.98 -14.66 -2.63
N PRO A 28 -7.13 -13.98 -2.49
CA PRO A 28 -7.40 -13.23 -1.27
C PRO A 28 -7.57 -14.20 -0.10
N LEU A 29 -6.93 -13.90 1.03
CA LEU A 29 -7.09 -14.70 2.25
C LEU A 29 -8.38 -14.34 2.98
N PHE A 30 -8.76 -13.07 2.93
CA PHE A 30 -9.99 -12.54 3.50
C PHE A 30 -10.69 -11.63 2.49
N VAL A 31 -12.01 -11.73 2.43
CA VAL A 31 -12.87 -10.99 1.51
C VAL A 31 -14.10 -10.53 2.27
N GLN A 32 -14.51 -9.27 2.08
CA GLN A 32 -15.76 -8.76 2.62
C GLN A 32 -16.52 -7.90 1.60
N GLY A 33 -17.82 -7.75 1.83
CA GLY A 33 -18.72 -6.93 1.03
C GLY A 33 -18.51 -5.43 1.24
N ARG A 34 -19.44 -4.61 0.71
CA ARG A 34 -19.46 -3.17 0.96
C ARG A 34 -20.07 -2.89 2.34
N GLU A 35 -19.58 -1.86 3.01
CA GLU A 35 -20.18 -1.29 4.22
C GLU A 35 -20.45 -2.35 5.32
N VAL A 36 -19.54 -3.32 5.46
CA VAL A 36 -19.65 -4.37 6.46
C VAL A 36 -19.31 -3.80 7.84
N PRO A 37 -20.18 -3.97 8.86
CA PRO A 37 -19.87 -3.54 10.21
C PRO A 37 -18.62 -4.23 10.79
N ALA A 38 -17.94 -3.56 11.72
CA ALA A 38 -16.78 -4.12 12.41
C ALA A 38 -17.09 -5.46 13.08
N SER A 39 -18.29 -5.61 13.67
CA SER A 39 -18.75 -6.85 14.31
C SER A 39 -18.76 -8.05 13.36
N ASP A 40 -19.24 -7.83 12.15
CA ASP A 40 -19.40 -8.87 11.14
C ASP A 40 -18.05 -9.22 10.52
N SER A 41 -17.19 -8.22 10.36
CA SER A 41 -15.80 -8.39 9.93
C SER A 41 -15.03 -9.25 10.92
N VAL A 42 -15.14 -8.94 12.21
CA VAL A 42 -14.54 -9.72 13.32
C VAL A 42 -15.12 -11.13 13.40
N ALA A 43 -16.45 -11.27 13.27
CA ALA A 43 -17.09 -12.59 13.26
C ALA A 43 -16.60 -13.45 12.09
N ALA A 44 -16.41 -12.88 10.90
CA ALA A 44 -15.85 -13.57 9.76
C ALA A 44 -14.37 -13.94 9.97
N PHE A 45 -13.57 -13.04 10.53
CA PHE A 45 -12.17 -13.30 10.89
C PHE A 45 -12.03 -14.46 11.88
N ARG A 46 -12.86 -14.50 12.93
CA ARG A 46 -12.83 -15.57 13.95
C ARG A 46 -13.16 -16.95 13.39
N ARG A 47 -13.86 -17.03 12.25
CA ARG A 47 -14.20 -18.30 11.56
C ARG A 47 -13.08 -18.83 10.67
N LEU A 48 -12.04 -18.02 10.38
CA LEU A 48 -10.86 -18.49 9.67
C LEU A 48 -10.10 -19.52 10.51
N ASP A 49 -9.41 -20.44 9.85
CA ASP A 49 -8.49 -21.34 10.54
C ASP A 49 -7.34 -20.56 11.24
N PRO A 50 -6.69 -21.15 12.25
CA PRO A 50 -5.64 -20.47 13.01
C PRO A 50 -4.49 -19.91 12.16
N ASP A 51 -4.07 -20.64 11.12
CA ASP A 51 -2.93 -20.23 10.28
C ASP A 51 -3.29 -18.99 9.45
N ARG A 52 -4.51 -18.97 8.90
CA ARG A 52 -5.02 -17.79 8.19
C ARG A 52 -5.14 -16.56 9.09
N ARG A 53 -5.62 -16.74 10.32
CA ARG A 53 -5.68 -15.62 11.29
C ARG A 53 -4.29 -15.09 11.60
N ALA A 54 -3.34 -15.99 11.90
CA ALA A 54 -1.96 -15.61 12.16
C ALA A 54 -1.32 -14.87 10.98
N ALA A 55 -1.57 -15.31 9.74
CA ALA A 55 -1.07 -14.64 8.54
C ALA A 55 -1.59 -13.20 8.39
N LEU A 56 -2.87 -12.95 8.71
CA LEU A 56 -3.45 -11.61 8.70
C LEU A 56 -2.92 -10.74 9.85
N LEU A 57 -2.84 -11.29 11.05
CA LEU A 57 -2.32 -10.58 12.23
C LEU A 57 -0.83 -10.20 12.08
N ALA A 58 -0.09 -10.89 11.21
CA ALA A 58 1.30 -10.58 10.89
C ALA A 58 1.47 -9.44 9.86
N LEU A 59 0.38 -8.81 9.41
CA LEU A 59 0.40 -7.59 8.60
C LEU A 59 0.50 -6.33 9.47
N ALA A 60 0.97 -5.23 8.87
CA ALA A 60 1.03 -3.96 9.58
C ALA A 60 -0.39 -3.39 9.79
N GLY A 61 -0.77 -3.15 11.04
CA GLY A 61 -2.02 -2.46 11.38
C GLY A 61 -1.83 -0.95 11.56
N HIS A 62 -2.89 -0.19 11.32
CA HIS A 62 -2.94 1.23 11.65
C HIS A 62 -2.62 1.48 13.14
N GLN A 63 -1.91 2.57 13.42
CA GLN A 63 -1.66 3.04 14.78
C GLN A 63 -2.46 4.33 15.01
N GLY A 64 -3.53 4.25 15.77
CA GLY A 64 -4.42 5.38 16.06
C GLY A 64 -5.74 4.91 16.66
N ASP A 65 -6.50 5.86 17.20
CA ASP A 65 -7.81 5.60 17.80
C ASP A 65 -8.92 5.80 16.77
N ASP A 66 -9.85 4.85 16.68
CA ASP A 66 -11.03 4.92 15.82
C ASP A 66 -12.28 4.51 16.62
N LEU A 67 -13.41 5.18 16.40
CA LEU A 67 -14.65 4.87 17.12
C LEU A 67 -15.18 3.46 16.82
N SER A 68 -14.89 2.93 15.61
CA SER A 68 -15.24 1.56 15.23
C SER A 68 -14.44 0.49 15.98
N GLU A 69 -13.35 0.88 16.64
CA GLU A 69 -12.51 0.00 17.46
C GLU A 69 -12.98 -0.08 18.93
N VAL A 70 -13.90 0.78 19.35
CA VAL A 70 -14.40 0.82 20.74
C VAL A 70 -15.09 -0.50 21.09
N GLY A 71 -14.62 -1.13 22.16
CA GLY A 71 -15.15 -2.41 22.65
C GLY A 71 -14.45 -3.65 22.10
N TYR A 72 -13.48 -3.51 21.18
CA TYR A 72 -12.63 -4.60 20.71
C TYR A 72 -11.26 -4.60 21.42
N SER A 73 -10.66 -5.77 21.55
CA SER A 73 -9.33 -5.94 22.15
C SER A 73 -8.60 -7.14 21.54
N GLY A 74 -7.32 -7.30 21.87
CA GLY A 74 -6.51 -8.44 21.43
C GLY A 74 -6.45 -8.59 19.90
N ASP A 75 -6.66 -9.81 19.43
CA ASP A 75 -6.61 -10.15 18.01
C ASP A 75 -7.68 -9.46 17.19
N ASP A 76 -8.87 -9.23 17.73
CA ASP A 76 -9.96 -8.57 16.99
C ASP A 76 -9.61 -7.12 16.69
N LEU A 77 -9.07 -6.40 17.68
CA LEU A 77 -8.60 -5.02 17.50
C LEU A 77 -7.44 -4.97 16.50
N THR A 78 -6.49 -5.90 16.62
CA THR A 78 -5.37 -6.01 15.68
C THR A 78 -5.86 -6.26 14.26
N PHE A 79 -6.83 -7.14 14.08
CA PHE A 79 -7.42 -7.44 12.79
C PHE A 79 -8.14 -6.24 12.17
N LEU A 80 -8.94 -5.49 12.94
CA LEU A 80 -9.60 -4.27 12.46
C LEU A 80 -8.58 -3.23 11.95
N ARG A 81 -7.47 -3.07 12.67
CA ARG A 81 -6.36 -2.19 12.27
C ARG A 81 -5.65 -2.67 11.00
N VAL A 82 -5.50 -3.99 10.84
CA VAL A 82 -4.98 -4.59 9.60
C VAL A 82 -5.93 -4.33 8.43
N LEU A 83 -7.23 -4.56 8.61
CA LEU A 83 -8.25 -4.31 7.59
C LEU A 83 -8.18 -2.86 7.09
N ARG A 84 -8.08 -1.89 8.00
CA ARG A 84 -8.03 -0.47 7.65
C ARG A 84 -6.85 -0.10 6.76
N THR A 85 -5.67 -0.68 7.03
CA THR A 85 -4.43 -0.31 6.34
C THR A 85 -4.20 -1.09 5.04
N ASN A 86 -4.67 -2.35 4.98
CA ASN A 86 -4.28 -3.29 3.94
C ASN A 86 -5.43 -3.68 3.00
N SER A 87 -6.66 -3.24 3.27
CA SER A 87 -7.80 -3.53 2.40
C SER A 87 -7.60 -2.98 0.99
N VAL A 88 -7.67 -3.87 0.01
CA VAL A 88 -7.67 -3.49 -1.40
C VAL A 88 -9.09 -3.57 -1.94
N ALA A 89 -9.53 -2.51 -2.63
CA ALA A 89 -10.85 -2.46 -3.25
C ALA A 89 -10.98 -3.54 -4.34
N ARG A 90 -12.12 -4.21 -4.37
CA ARG A 90 -12.44 -5.25 -5.37
C ARG A 90 -13.26 -4.66 -6.53
N PRO A 91 -13.07 -5.12 -7.79
CA PRO A 91 -13.88 -4.68 -8.92
C PRO A 91 -15.39 -4.87 -8.72
N GLY A 92 -15.80 -5.97 -8.07
CA GLY A 92 -17.20 -6.27 -7.73
C GLY A 92 -17.74 -5.50 -6.50
N GLY A 93 -16.90 -4.70 -5.84
CA GLY A 93 -17.21 -4.03 -4.59
C GLY A 93 -16.75 -4.77 -3.33
N GLY A 94 -16.67 -4.02 -2.24
CA GLY A 94 -16.07 -4.48 -1.00
C GLY A 94 -14.54 -4.46 -1.06
N SER A 95 -13.90 -5.24 -0.19
CA SER A 95 -12.44 -5.30 -0.10
C SER A 95 -11.92 -6.72 0.13
N ALA A 96 -10.62 -6.87 -0.10
CA ALA A 96 -9.87 -8.10 0.15
C ALA A 96 -8.50 -7.82 0.77
N LEU A 97 -7.97 -8.84 1.46
CA LEU A 97 -6.62 -8.85 2.04
C LEU A 97 -5.73 -9.92 1.37
N TYR A 98 -4.50 -9.53 1.06
CA TYR A 98 -3.50 -10.33 0.35
C TYR A 98 -2.20 -10.36 1.16
N PRO A 99 -1.98 -11.38 2.01
CA PRO A 99 -0.92 -11.39 3.02
C PRO A 99 0.50 -11.15 2.49
N SER A 100 0.78 -11.55 1.25
CA SER A 100 2.09 -11.39 0.64
C SER A 100 2.19 -10.06 -0.10
N ALA A 101 1.20 -9.76 -0.95
CA ALA A 101 1.17 -8.54 -1.74
C ALA A 101 1.08 -7.26 -0.88
N CYS A 102 0.34 -7.29 0.23
CA CYS A 102 0.20 -6.16 1.16
C CYS A 102 1.48 -5.82 1.95
N ARG A 103 2.56 -6.61 1.81
CA ARG A 103 3.89 -6.29 2.37
C ARG A 103 4.73 -5.40 1.48
N ALA A 104 4.31 -5.15 0.24
CA ALA A 104 5.05 -4.26 -0.66
C ALA A 104 4.98 -2.82 -0.14
N ASN A 105 6.14 -2.17 0.03
CA ASN A 105 6.20 -0.81 0.56
C ASN A 105 5.83 0.24 -0.49
N HIS A 106 5.50 1.45 -0.03
CA HIS A 106 5.19 2.56 -0.92
C HIS A 106 6.42 3.21 -1.57
N SER A 107 6.30 3.56 -2.85
CA SER A 107 7.11 4.59 -3.51
C SER A 107 6.25 5.44 -4.44
N CYS A 108 6.49 6.75 -4.51
CA CYS A 108 5.87 7.63 -5.52
C CYS A 108 6.47 7.44 -6.93
N ILE A 109 7.47 6.57 -7.06
CA ILE A 109 8.06 6.05 -8.29
C ILE A 109 8.23 4.53 -8.13
N PRO A 110 7.12 3.78 -8.16
CA PRO A 110 7.16 2.34 -7.88
C PRO A 110 7.89 1.58 -8.98
N ASN A 111 8.42 0.40 -8.64
CA ASN A 111 9.01 -0.54 -9.60
C ASN A 111 8.10 -1.75 -9.86
N ALA A 112 6.97 -1.86 -9.16
CA ALA A 112 5.93 -2.86 -9.40
C ALA A 112 4.51 -2.26 -9.25
N ALA A 113 3.51 -2.92 -9.81
CA ALA A 113 2.11 -2.55 -9.70
C ALA A 113 1.25 -3.72 -9.24
N LEU A 114 0.26 -3.43 -8.40
CA LEU A 114 -0.79 -4.36 -8.00
C LEU A 114 -1.92 -4.33 -9.02
N ARG A 115 -2.39 -5.51 -9.44
CA ARG A 115 -3.56 -5.67 -10.31
C ARG A 115 -4.46 -6.76 -9.76
N VAL A 116 -5.70 -6.39 -9.47
CA VAL A 116 -6.76 -7.39 -9.25
C VAL A 116 -7.18 -7.94 -10.61
N VAL A 117 -7.08 -9.26 -10.77
CA VAL A 117 -7.50 -10.00 -11.98
C VAL A 117 -8.71 -10.87 -11.66
N ASP A 118 -9.10 -11.73 -12.61
CA ASP A 118 -10.26 -12.61 -12.48
C ASP A 118 -10.28 -13.39 -11.17
N GLY A 119 -11.47 -13.48 -10.56
CA GLY A 119 -11.66 -14.17 -9.29
C GLY A 119 -11.03 -13.46 -8.08
N ASP A 120 -10.86 -12.14 -8.14
CA ASP A 120 -10.21 -11.33 -7.11
C ASP A 120 -8.77 -11.75 -6.80
N ARG A 121 -8.06 -12.39 -7.74
CA ARG A 121 -6.64 -12.68 -7.54
C ARG A 121 -5.82 -11.42 -7.66
N MET A 122 -4.76 -11.30 -6.86
CA MET A 122 -3.82 -10.18 -6.90
C MET A 122 -2.55 -10.59 -7.64
N ASN A 123 -2.28 -9.91 -8.76
CA ASN A 123 -0.99 -9.95 -9.43
C ASN A 123 -0.13 -8.76 -9.00
N LEU A 124 1.09 -9.03 -8.56
CA LEU A 124 2.13 -8.01 -8.41
C LEU A 124 3.07 -8.10 -9.61
N VAL A 125 3.08 -7.09 -10.47
CA VAL A 125 3.81 -7.13 -11.75
C VAL A 125 4.93 -6.10 -11.78
N ALA A 126 6.12 -6.51 -12.22
CA ALA A 126 7.27 -5.63 -12.36
C ALA A 126 7.05 -4.58 -13.48
N LEU A 127 7.20 -3.29 -13.15
CA LEU A 127 7.08 -2.18 -14.10
C LEU A 127 8.37 -1.89 -14.87
N ARG A 128 9.50 -2.37 -14.35
CA ARG A 128 10.84 -2.34 -14.95
C ARG A 128 11.62 -3.57 -14.53
N ALA A 129 12.85 -3.73 -15.03
CA ALA A 129 13.76 -4.71 -14.47
C ALA A 129 14.04 -4.40 -12.99
N ILE A 130 14.09 -5.43 -12.16
CA ILE A 130 14.37 -5.36 -10.72
C ILE A 130 15.56 -6.28 -10.45
N GLY A 131 16.64 -5.73 -9.91
CA GLY A 131 17.86 -6.51 -9.65
C GLY A 131 17.73 -7.39 -8.41
N ALA A 132 18.53 -8.46 -8.35
CA ALA A 132 18.65 -9.28 -7.15
C ALA A 132 18.97 -8.42 -5.91
N GLY A 133 18.24 -8.63 -4.81
CA GLY A 133 18.38 -7.88 -3.57
C GLY A 133 17.70 -6.50 -3.56
N GLU A 134 17.11 -6.06 -4.67
CA GLU A 134 16.38 -4.79 -4.73
C GLU A 134 15.01 -4.89 -4.04
N ASP A 135 14.63 -3.85 -3.29
CA ASP A 135 13.31 -3.75 -2.67
C ASP A 135 12.21 -3.56 -3.75
N VAL A 136 11.06 -4.21 -3.55
CA VAL A 136 9.89 -4.06 -4.42
C VAL A 136 8.94 -3.03 -3.82
N PHE A 137 8.58 -2.03 -4.61
CA PHE A 137 7.71 -0.92 -4.22
C PHE A 137 6.50 -0.80 -5.13
N VAL A 138 5.36 -0.50 -4.52
CA VAL A 138 4.08 -0.21 -5.17
C VAL A 138 3.62 1.21 -4.83
N SER A 139 2.57 1.70 -5.50
CA SER A 139 1.90 2.93 -5.06
C SER A 139 0.72 2.60 -4.14
N TYR A 140 0.59 3.31 -3.01
CA TYR A 140 -0.58 3.22 -2.13
C TYR A 140 -1.66 4.22 -2.53
N ILE A 141 -1.28 5.25 -3.28
CA ILE A 141 -2.16 6.31 -3.78
C ILE A 141 -2.44 6.09 -5.26
N GLY A 142 -3.59 6.57 -5.73
CA GLY A 142 -3.99 6.40 -7.13
C GLY A 142 -3.11 7.17 -8.11
N GLU A 143 -3.14 6.77 -9.38
CA GLU A 143 -2.37 7.40 -10.47
C GLU A 143 -2.60 8.91 -10.55
N GLY A 144 -3.85 9.37 -10.39
CA GLY A 144 -4.18 10.80 -10.39
C GLY A 144 -3.51 11.57 -9.24
N ASP A 145 -3.32 10.94 -8.07
CA ASP A 145 -2.61 11.54 -6.94
C ASP A 145 -1.09 11.52 -7.15
N LEU A 146 -0.56 10.49 -7.83
CA LEU A 146 0.83 10.43 -8.21
C LEU A 146 1.21 11.61 -9.12
N LEU A 147 0.30 12.13 -9.93
CA LEU A 147 0.57 13.30 -10.78
C LEU A 147 0.58 14.63 -10.01
N LYS A 148 0.21 14.64 -8.72
CA LYS A 148 0.13 15.86 -7.90
C LYS A 148 1.46 16.19 -7.19
N PRO A 149 1.62 17.43 -6.69
CA PRO A 149 2.76 17.86 -5.89
C PRO A 149 3.08 17.00 -4.67
N GLN A 150 4.33 17.01 -4.24
CA GLN A 150 4.88 16.27 -3.11
C GLN A 150 4.04 16.48 -1.86
N GLY A 151 3.71 17.73 -1.51
CA GLY A 151 2.86 18.02 -0.35
C GLY A 151 1.47 17.38 -0.42
N HIS A 152 0.89 17.23 -1.62
CA HIS A 152 -0.37 16.50 -1.81
C HIS A 152 -0.17 15.00 -1.58
N ARG A 153 0.86 14.42 -2.20
CA ARG A 153 1.17 12.99 -2.05
C ARG A 153 1.43 12.62 -0.58
N GLN A 154 2.20 13.43 0.14
CA GLN A 154 2.46 13.24 1.57
C GLN A 154 1.19 13.27 2.40
N ARG A 155 0.30 14.26 2.17
CA ARG A 155 -1.00 14.32 2.87
C ARG A 155 -1.85 13.08 2.61
N ARG A 156 -1.91 12.61 1.36
CA ARG A 156 -2.63 11.37 1.01
C ARG A 156 -2.03 10.13 1.68
N LEU A 157 -0.71 10.08 1.81
CA LEU A 157 0.00 8.97 2.49
C LEU A 157 -0.09 9.03 4.01
N GLY A 158 -0.50 10.18 4.58
CA GLY A 158 -0.66 10.35 6.03
C GLY A 158 -1.59 9.31 6.68
N THR A 159 -2.53 8.72 5.93
CA THR A 159 -3.39 7.61 6.40
C THR A 159 -2.60 6.39 6.88
N TRP A 160 -1.40 6.17 6.33
CA TRP A 160 -0.50 5.07 6.70
C TRP A 160 0.51 5.46 7.80
N GLY A 161 0.46 6.69 8.32
CA GLY A 161 1.26 7.10 9.47
C GLY A 161 2.76 7.24 9.21
N PHE A 162 3.19 7.42 7.96
CA PHE A 162 4.61 7.64 7.61
C PHE A 162 4.79 8.85 6.68
N THR A 163 5.99 9.44 6.73
CA THR A 163 6.45 10.44 5.76
C THR A 163 7.22 9.75 4.65
N CYS A 164 6.75 9.86 3.40
CA CYS A 164 7.40 9.21 2.27
C CYS A 164 8.76 9.83 1.98
N ALA A 165 9.80 9.01 2.03
CA ALA A 165 11.17 9.40 1.70
C ALA A 165 11.69 8.70 0.44
N CYS A 166 10.82 8.33 -0.51
CA CYS A 166 11.26 7.74 -1.79
C CYS A 166 12.09 8.75 -2.61
N PRO A 167 12.87 8.33 -3.63
CA PRO A 167 13.74 9.25 -4.36
C PRO A 167 13.00 10.44 -4.99
N ARG A 168 11.75 10.24 -5.44
CA ARG A 168 10.90 11.33 -5.95
C ARG A 168 10.47 12.33 -4.87
N CYS A 169 10.30 11.89 -3.63
CA CYS A 169 9.97 12.78 -2.51
C CYS A 169 11.21 13.41 -1.86
N ARG A 170 12.43 12.99 -2.20
CA ARG A 170 13.67 13.60 -1.71
C ARG A 170 14.24 14.68 -2.63
N ARG A 171 13.79 14.71 -3.89
CA ARG A 171 14.20 15.72 -4.88
C ARG A 171 13.25 16.93 -4.84
N PRO A 172 13.68 18.10 -5.37
CA PRO A 172 12.77 19.23 -5.61
C PRO A 172 11.55 18.82 -6.43
N ASP A 173 10.39 19.37 -6.08
CA ASP A 173 9.13 19.03 -6.73
C ASP A 173 8.96 19.77 -8.06
N ASP A 174 9.08 19.04 -9.16
CA ASP A 174 8.96 19.52 -10.52
C ASP A 174 7.51 19.59 -11.03
N THR A 175 6.51 19.27 -10.20
CA THR A 175 5.10 19.24 -10.61
C THR A 175 4.30 20.50 -10.25
N ARG A 176 4.92 21.46 -9.56
CA ARG A 176 4.31 22.75 -9.17
C ARG A 176 5.10 23.95 -9.70
N GLY A 177 5.37 23.97 -11.00
CA GLY A 177 6.13 25.04 -11.65
C GLY A 177 5.28 26.29 -11.92
N PHE A 178 5.88 27.46 -11.72
CA PHE A 178 5.36 28.76 -12.15
C PHE A 178 6.32 29.37 -13.17
N VAL A 179 5.80 30.11 -14.15
CA VAL A 179 6.66 30.87 -15.07
C VAL A 179 7.38 31.96 -14.29
N CYS A 180 8.71 32.06 -14.47
CA CYS A 180 9.52 33.06 -13.81
C CYS A 180 9.09 34.47 -14.26
N PRO A 181 8.68 35.36 -13.35
CA PRO A 181 8.21 36.69 -13.73
C PRO A 181 9.34 37.61 -14.25
N THR A 182 10.61 37.24 -14.02
CA THR A 182 11.76 38.04 -14.43
C THR A 182 12.19 37.73 -15.87
N CYS A 183 12.40 36.46 -16.22
CA CYS A 183 12.88 36.08 -17.55
C CYS A 183 11.77 35.61 -18.50
N SER A 184 10.56 35.34 -17.99
CA SER A 184 9.40 34.84 -18.75
C SER A 184 9.59 33.51 -19.50
N CYS A 185 10.77 32.87 -19.43
CA CYS A 185 11.06 31.59 -20.08
C CYS A 185 11.48 30.48 -19.11
N GLY A 186 11.92 30.83 -17.90
CA GLY A 186 12.29 29.88 -16.85
C GLY A 186 11.09 29.44 -16.02
N HIS A 187 11.25 28.33 -15.30
CA HIS A 187 10.26 27.85 -14.32
C HIS A 187 10.82 27.94 -12.89
N VAL A 188 9.98 28.35 -11.95
CA VAL A 188 10.28 28.39 -10.52
C VAL A 188 9.39 27.38 -9.81
N TYR A 189 9.98 26.57 -8.94
CA TYR A 189 9.28 25.56 -8.16
C TYR A 189 9.34 25.96 -6.68
N PRO A 190 8.20 26.16 -6.02
CA PRO A 190 8.19 26.44 -4.59
C PRO A 190 8.68 25.21 -3.82
N ALA A 191 9.37 25.47 -2.71
CA ALA A 191 9.74 24.45 -1.74
C ALA A 191 8.50 23.85 -1.04
#